data_AF-A0AAD7B2Z9-F1
#
_entry.id   AF-A0AAD7B2Z9-F1
#
_cell.length_a   1.000
_cell.length_b   1.000
_cell.length_c   1.000
_cell.angle_alpha   90.00
_cell.angle_beta   90.00
_cell.angle_gamma   90.00
#
_symmetry.space_group_name_H-M   'P 1'
#
loop_
_entity.id
_entity.type
_entity.pdbx_description
1 polymer ?
#
loop_
_entity_poly.entity_id
_entity_poly.type
_entity_poly.pdbx_seq_one_letter_code
_entity_poly.pdbx_strand_id
1 'polypeptide(L)'
;RVLQLRTRIEKICTTFDSLERERIVAQSELNAILDPIGKLPVEISSDILRRSLPATPSWKELSKLLYICRTWKSIMLSMPKLW
;
A
#
# COMPACT_ATOMS: atom_id res chain seq x y z
N ARG A 1 16.89 12.36 -44.40
CA ARG A 1 17.34 12.83 -43.07
C ARG A 1 16.17 13.12 -42.12
N VAL A 2 15.18 13.95 -42.49
CA VAL A 2 13.99 14.23 -41.65
C VAL A 2 13.16 12.98 -41.35
N LEU A 3 12.96 12.11 -42.34
CA LEU A 3 12.19 10.86 -42.15
C LEU A 3 12.84 9.90 -41.15
N GLN A 4 14.17 9.71 -41.24
CA GLN A 4 14.94 8.93 -40.28
C GLN A 4 14.88 9.49 -38.86
N LEU A 5 14.85 10.82 -38.71
CA LEU A 5 14.69 11.45 -37.40
C LEU A 5 13.29 11.18 -36.83
N ARG A 6 12.24 11.26 -37.65
CA ARG A 6 10.87 10.93 -37.23
C ARG A 6 10.75 9.50 -36.73
N THR A 7 11.27 8.53 -37.48
CA THR A 7 11.27 7.12 -37.07
C THR A 7 12.03 6.89 -35.76
N ARG A 8 13.16 7.59 -35.55
CA ARG A 8 13.90 7.51 -34.29
C ARG A 8 13.13 8.09 -33.12
N ILE A 9 12.47 9.23 -33.31
CA ILE A 9 11.62 9.84 -32.28
C ILE A 9 10.49 8.89 -31.90
N GLU A 10 9.79 8.35 -32.89
CA GLU A 10 8.69 7.42 -32.67
C GLU A 10 9.15 6.18 -31.88
N LYS A 11 10.30 5.60 -32.25
CA LYS A 11 10.89 4.48 -31.51
C LYS A 11 11.26 4.84 -30.07
N ILE A 12 11.76 6.04 -29.83
CA ILE A 12 12.09 6.52 -28.48
C ILE A 12 10.80 6.67 -27.66
N CYS A 13 9.76 7.29 -28.23
CA CYS A 13 8.47 7.44 -27.56
C CYS A 13 7.87 6.08 -27.17
N THR A 14 7.83 5.12 -28.09
CA THR A 14 7.31 3.77 -27.78
C THR A 14 8.12 3.07 -26.70
N THR A 15 9.43 3.28 -26.69
CA THR A 15 10.31 2.69 -25.66
C THR A 15 10.06 3.34 -24.30
N PHE A 16 9.92 4.67 -24.27
CA PHE A 16 9.62 5.41 -23.05
C PHE A 16 8.28 4.99 -22.45
N ASP A 17 7.24 4.84 -23.28
CA ASP A 17 5.92 4.38 -22.82
C ASP A 17 5.96 2.96 -22.26
N SER A 18 6.79 2.08 -22.83
CA SER A 18 7.00 0.74 -22.29
C SER A 18 7.65 0.79 -20.90
N LEU A 19 8.72 1.57 -20.76
CA LEU A 19 9.44 1.70 -19.51
C LEU A 19 8.60 2.34 -18.42
N GLU A 20 7.75 3.33 -18.74
CA GLU A 20 6.86 3.93 -17.74
C GLU A 20 5.84 2.90 -17.24
N ARG A 21 5.30 2.05 -18.12
CA ARG A 21 4.41 0.94 -17.71
C ARG A 21 5.13 -0.05 -16.80
N GLU A 22 6.33 -0.48 -17.17
CA GLU A 22 7.14 -1.39 -16.35
C GLU A 22 7.45 -0.78 -14.98
N ARG A 23 7.80 0.50 -14.93
CA ARG A 23 8.06 1.24 -13.70
C ARG A 23 6.82 1.29 -12.81
N ILE A 24 5.63 1.54 -13.36
CA ILE A 24 4.37 1.56 -12.60
C ILE A 24 4.10 0.18 -11.97
N VAL A 25 4.28 -0.90 -12.73
CA VAL A 25 4.08 -2.27 -12.23
C VAL A 25 5.08 -2.58 -11.12
N ALA A 26 6.38 -2.35 -11.35
CA ALA A 26 7.42 -2.58 -10.37
C ALA A 26 7.21 -1.76 -9.09
N GLN A 27 6.78 -0.49 -9.22
CA GLN A 27 6.45 0.34 -8.06
C GLN A 27 5.25 -0.19 -7.29
N SER A 28 4.23 -0.71 -7.99
CA SER A 28 3.07 -1.33 -7.34
C SER A 28 3.45 -2.58 -6.56
N GLU A 29 4.30 -3.45 -7.13
CA GLU A 29 4.82 -4.65 -6.47
C GLU A 29 5.68 -4.29 -5.26
N LEU A 30 6.59 -3.32 -5.39
CA LEU A 30 7.40 -2.83 -4.28
C LEU A 30 6.53 -2.28 -3.15
N ASN A 31 5.51 -1.49 -3.49
CA ASN A 31 4.58 -0.96 -2.51
C ASN A 31 3.79 -2.07 -1.78
N ALA A 32 3.46 -3.17 -2.47
CA ALA A 32 2.81 -4.32 -1.83
C ALA A 32 3.74 -5.04 -0.84
N ILE A 33 5.05 -5.04 -1.08
CA ILE A 33 6.05 -5.60 -0.16
C ILE A 33 6.27 -4.66 1.04
N LEU A 34 6.34 -3.35 0.81
CA LEU A 34 6.65 -2.36 1.85
C LEU A 34 5.45 -2.01 2.74
N ASP A 35 4.24 -2.02 2.20
CA ASP A 35 2.99 -1.75 2.93
C ASP A 35 1.90 -2.77 2.57
N PRO A 36 2.06 -4.04 2.99
CA PRO A 36 1.09 -5.09 2.70
C PRO A 36 -0.26 -4.82 3.37
N ILE A 37 -0.26 -4.12 4.52
CA ILE A 37 -1.46 -3.82 5.30
C ILE A 37 -2.28 -2.73 4.62
N GLY A 38 -1.66 -1.66 4.10
CA GLY A 38 -2.34 -0.56 3.43
C GLY A 38 -3.10 -0.97 2.15
N LYS A 39 -2.78 -2.13 1.58
CA LYS A 39 -3.48 -2.69 0.40
C LYS A 39 -4.66 -3.59 0.74
N LEU A 40 -4.80 -4.01 1.99
CA LEU A 40 -5.92 -4.86 2.39
C LEU A 40 -7.22 -4.04 2.48
N PRO A 41 -8.36 -4.61 2.08
CA PRO A 41 -9.66 -4.04 2.41
C PRO A 41 -9.79 -3.78 3.91
N VAL A 42 -10.51 -2.72 4.27
CA VAL A 42 -10.64 -2.28 5.67
C VAL A 42 -11.27 -3.37 6.55
N GLU A 43 -12.17 -4.16 5.98
CA GLU A 43 -12.84 -5.29 6.62
C GLU A 43 -11.84 -6.39 6.99
N ILE A 44 -10.91 -6.70 6.08
CA ILE A 44 -9.88 -7.72 6.31
C ILE A 44 -8.87 -7.22 7.35
N SER A 45 -8.42 -5.98 7.22
CA SER A 45 -7.56 -5.33 8.21
C SER A 45 -8.19 -5.33 9.61
N SER A 46 -9.49 -5.02 9.69
CA SER A 46 -10.24 -5.02 10.95
C SER A 46 -10.38 -6.42 11.54
N ASP A 47 -10.57 -7.46 10.73
CA ASP A 47 -10.70 -8.83 11.24
C ASP A 47 -9.34 -9.37 11.75
N ILE A 48 -8.25 -9.08 11.04
CA ILE A 48 -6.89 -9.39 11.48
C ILE A 48 -6.61 -8.73 12.83
N LEU A 49 -6.86 -7.42 12.95
CA LEU A 49 -6.70 -6.68 14.20
C LEU A 49 -7.48 -7.34 15.34
N ARG A 50 -8.78 -7.62 15.12
CA ARG A 50 -9.65 -8.22 16.14
C ARG A 50 -9.16 -9.59 16.62
N ARG A 51 -8.64 -10.42 15.71
CA ARG A 51 -8.09 -11.76 16.05
C ARG A 51 -6.70 -11.69 16.70
N SER A 52 -5.92 -10.65 16.39
CA SER A 52 -4.58 -10.46 16.94
C SER A 52 -4.57 -9.87 18.35
N LEU A 53 -5.66 -9.23 18.76
CA LEU A 53 -5.80 -8.65 20.08
C LEU A 53 -6.12 -9.73 21.12
N PRO A 54 -5.48 -9.68 22.31
CA PRO A 54 -5.90 -10.52 23.43
C PRO A 54 -7.31 -10.11 23.89
N ALA A 55 -7.99 -11.00 24.62
CA ALA A 55 -9.35 -10.76 25.11
C ALA A 55 -9.47 -9.48 25.97
N THR A 56 -8.41 -9.14 26.70
CA THR A 56 -8.29 -7.94 27.52
C THR A 56 -6.95 -7.25 27.21
N PRO A 57 -6.88 -6.42 26.16
CA PRO A 57 -5.65 -5.78 25.75
C PRO A 57 -5.26 -4.67 26.73
N SER A 58 -3.99 -4.64 27.11
CA SER A 58 -3.43 -3.55 27.89
C SER A 58 -3.27 -2.29 27.03
N TRP A 59 -3.29 -1.11 27.66
CA TRP A 59 -3.00 0.15 26.98
C TRP A 59 -1.64 0.15 26.26
N LYS A 60 -0.65 -0.57 26.81
CA LYS A 60 0.68 -0.71 26.21
C LYS A 60 0.65 -1.51 24.90
N GLU A 61 -0.25 -2.47 24.75
CA GLU A 61 -0.41 -3.23 23.50
C GLU A 61 -1.20 -2.42 22.49
N LEU A 62 -2.28 -1.77 22.91
CA LEU A 62 -3.09 -0.90 22.04
C LEU A 62 -2.26 0.26 21.48
N SER A 63 -1.48 0.93 22.33
CA SER A 63 -0.63 2.04 21.89
C SER A 63 0.37 1.61 20.81
N LYS A 64 1.01 0.45 20.92
CA LYS A 64 1.91 -0.06 19.87
C LYS A 64 1.20 -0.17 18.52
N LEU A 65 -0.01 -0.73 18.49
CA LEU A 65 -0.79 -0.91 17.27
C LEU A 65 -1.24 0.42 16.65
N LEU A 66 -1.56 1.43 17.48
CA LEU A 66 -1.91 2.77 17.02
C LEU A 66 -0.75 3.51 16.31
N TYR A 67 0.51 3.09 16.53
CA TYR A 67 1.70 3.67 15.90
C TYR A 67 2.16 2.92 14.63
N ILE A 68 1.61 1.75 14.31
CA ILE A 68 2.07 0.94 13.16
C ILE A 68 1.72 1.62 11.83
N CYS A 69 0.44 1.90 11.60
CA CYS A 69 0.00 2.57 10.38
C CYS A 69 -1.30 3.35 10.61
N ARG A 70 -1.54 4.32 9.72
CA ARG A 70 -2.74 5.19 9.81
C ARG A 70 -4.05 4.40 9.70
N THR A 71 -4.07 3.36 8.85
CA THR A 71 -5.23 2.49 8.65
C THR A 71 -5.62 1.79 9.95
N TRP A 72 -4.67 1.13 10.61
CA TRP A 72 -4.93 0.44 11.88
C TRP A 72 -5.33 1.39 13.00
N LYS A 73 -4.67 2.56 13.08
CA LYS A 73 -5.07 3.62 14.00
C LYS A 73 -6.53 4.02 13.82
N SER A 74 -6.94 4.26 12.57
CA SER A 74 -8.32 4.63 12.25
C SER A 74 -9.32 3.54 12.63
N ILE A 75 -9.00 2.28 12.34
CA ILE A 75 -9.84 1.13 12.67
C ILE A 75 -10.00 1.01 14.19
N MET A 76 -8.89 1.06 14.94
CA MET A 76 -8.92 0.90 16.40
C MET A 76 -9.66 2.03 17.12
N LEU A 77 -9.48 3.28 16.67
CA LEU A 77 -10.25 4.41 17.20
C LEU A 77 -11.75 4.29 16.93
N SER A 78 -12.14 3.50 15.91
CA SER A 78 -13.54 3.23 15.57
C SER A 78 -14.12 2.00 16.29
N MET A 79 -13.37 1.36 17.21
CA MET A 79 -13.83 0.20 17.98
C MET A 79 -14.13 0.60 19.43
N PRO A 80 -15.39 0.85 19.81
CA PRO A 80 -15.73 1.33 21.17
C PRO A 80 -15.32 0.35 22.27
N LYS A 81 -15.27 -0.95 21.98
CA LYS A 81 -14.91 -2.00 22.95
C LYS A 81 -13.44 -1.98 23.40
N LEU A 82 -12.59 -1.15 22.77
CA LEU A 82 -11.18 -1.02 23.11
C LEU A 82 -10.88 0.14 24.07
N TRP A 83 -11.89 0.95 24.41
CA TRP A 83 -11.79 2.15 25.24
C TRP A 83 -12.71 2.01 26.47
#